data_AF-A0A953ZCE7-F1
#
_entry.id   AF-A0A953ZCE7-F1
#
_cell.length_a   1.000
_cell.length_b   1.000
_cell.length_c   1.000
_cell.angle_alpha   90.00
_cell.angle_beta   90.00
_cell.angle_gamma   90.00
#
_symmetry.space_group_name_H-M   'P 1'
#
loop_
_entity.id
_entity.type
_entity.pdbx_description
1 polymer ?
#
loop_
_entity_poly.entity_id
_entity_poly.type
_entity_poly.pdbx_seq_one_letter_code
_entity_poly.pdbx_strand_id
1 'polypeptide(L)'
;ESIESGGVTLSGYQVVDWVLGNESTADETFSSTEQGLVSSYLGAGGRLFVSGAEIGWDLDSQGSGADVSFYEGQLETNYVADDSADYSVDPVTGGLFDGLAGFDFDDGSGDSYTVGYPDIIEPSSSGSAAPALQYSAGVFAATASDAVVVFGFPFETINQSSARDAVMERVLRSLAASYTGINTSMGGGGGSGSGGGGDDSGCSVDATGAFPLALAALALFWWRRRKAFSQHES
;
A
#
# COMPACT_ATOMS: atom_id res chain seq x y z
N GLU A 1 -15.22 13.59 -1.74
CA GLU A 1 -14.93 12.14 -1.66
C GLU A 1 -16.02 11.29 -1.00
N SER A 2 -16.03 9.96 -1.23
CA SER A 2 -17.00 9.03 -0.60
C SER A 2 -16.81 8.89 0.92
N ILE A 3 -15.58 9.12 1.40
CA ILE A 3 -15.23 9.23 2.81
C ILE A 3 -15.70 10.58 3.38
N GLU A 4 -15.39 11.68 2.70
CA GLU A 4 -15.84 13.03 3.10
C GLU A 4 -17.37 13.20 3.12
N SER A 5 -18.06 12.50 2.22
CA SER A 5 -19.52 12.45 2.18
C SER A 5 -20.14 11.44 3.16
N GLY A 6 -19.32 10.74 3.95
CA GLY A 6 -19.75 9.77 4.95
C GLY A 6 -20.32 8.46 4.38
N GLY A 7 -20.13 8.21 3.08
CA GLY A 7 -20.58 7.00 2.39
C GLY A 7 -19.75 5.76 2.74
N VAL A 8 -18.52 5.93 3.24
CA VAL A 8 -17.67 4.84 3.75
C VAL A 8 -17.05 5.22 5.08
N THR A 9 -17.16 4.33 6.08
CA THR A 9 -16.55 4.51 7.40
C THR A 9 -15.31 3.63 7.53
N LEU A 10 -14.16 4.22 7.86
CA LEU A 10 -12.87 3.51 7.95
C LEU A 10 -12.83 2.44 9.05
N SER A 11 -13.60 2.63 10.13
CA SER A 11 -13.58 1.73 11.31
C SER A 11 -14.04 0.30 11.05
N GLY A 12 -14.64 0.02 9.88
CA GLY A 12 -14.99 -1.34 9.47
C GLY A 12 -13.82 -2.17 8.94
N TYR A 13 -12.65 -1.56 8.74
CA TYR A 13 -11.51 -2.15 8.05
C TYR A 13 -10.30 -2.26 8.98
N GLN A 14 -9.58 -3.37 8.91
CA GLN A 14 -8.34 -3.55 9.65
C GLN A 14 -7.17 -2.85 8.95
N VAL A 15 -7.14 -2.94 7.62
CA VAL A 15 -6.15 -2.30 6.75
C VAL A 15 -6.90 -1.53 5.67
N VAL A 16 -6.46 -0.30 5.41
CA VAL A 16 -6.94 0.56 4.34
C VAL A 16 -5.77 0.80 3.39
N ASP A 17 -6.03 0.63 2.09
CA ASP A 17 -5.10 0.95 1.01
C ASP A 17 -5.52 2.29 0.38
N TRP A 18 -4.68 3.31 0.55
CA TRP A 18 -4.90 4.69 0.14
C TRP A 18 -4.03 5.03 -1.07
N VAL A 19 -4.62 4.91 -2.25
CA VAL A 19 -3.93 5.01 -3.53
C VAL A 19 -4.15 6.40 -4.13
N LEU A 20 -3.06 7.14 -4.30
CA LEU A 20 -3.06 8.55 -4.74
C LEU A 20 -2.57 8.75 -6.17
N GLY A 21 -1.90 7.77 -6.78
CA GLY A 21 -1.38 7.94 -8.13
C GLY A 21 -0.44 9.14 -8.26
N ASN A 22 -0.60 9.92 -9.34
CA ASN A 22 0.12 11.19 -9.58
C ASN A 22 -0.60 12.41 -8.95
N GLU A 23 -1.37 12.22 -7.89
CA GLU A 23 -2.01 13.36 -7.21
C GLU A 23 -0.96 14.22 -6.48
N SER A 24 -1.19 15.53 -6.53
CA SER A 24 -0.30 16.59 -6.04
C SER A 24 -1.14 17.81 -5.65
N THR A 25 -0.51 18.93 -5.35
CA THR A 25 -1.11 20.21 -4.91
C THR A 25 -2.35 20.67 -5.66
N ALA A 26 -2.44 20.45 -6.98
CA ALA A 26 -3.60 20.86 -7.79
C ALA A 26 -4.87 20.06 -7.46
N ASP A 27 -4.67 18.88 -6.92
CA ASP A 27 -5.63 17.80 -6.83
C ASP A 27 -5.84 17.30 -5.38
N GLU A 28 -5.08 17.88 -4.42
CA GLU A 28 -4.91 17.57 -2.99
C GLU A 28 -4.73 16.07 -2.70
N THR A 29 -3.59 15.71 -2.10
CA THR A 29 -3.31 14.31 -1.72
C THR A 29 -4.09 13.89 -0.48
N PHE A 30 -4.18 14.77 0.52
CA PHE A 30 -5.08 14.60 1.66
C PHE A 30 -5.72 15.93 2.04
N SER A 31 -7.04 16.02 1.90
CA SER A 31 -7.77 17.16 2.40
C SER A 31 -7.71 17.22 3.93
N SER A 32 -7.89 18.40 4.51
CA SER A 32 -7.97 18.56 5.99
C SER A 32 -9.01 17.64 6.65
N THR A 33 -10.08 17.29 5.93
CA THR A 33 -11.10 16.36 6.43
C THR A 33 -10.58 14.92 6.42
N GLU A 34 -9.89 14.53 5.35
CA GLU A 34 -9.31 13.19 5.20
C GLU A 34 -8.21 12.96 6.22
N GLN A 35 -7.35 13.95 6.46
CA GLN A 35 -6.34 13.90 7.53
C GLN A 35 -6.97 13.62 8.89
N GLY A 36 -8.09 14.29 9.22
CA GLY A 36 -8.82 14.06 10.47
C GLY A 36 -9.42 12.65 10.57
N LEU A 37 -9.93 12.11 9.46
CA LEU A 37 -10.52 10.77 9.39
C LEU A 37 -9.44 9.68 9.49
N VAL A 38 -8.33 9.85 8.79
CA VAL A 38 -7.18 8.94 8.84
C VAL A 38 -6.54 8.96 10.22
N SER A 39 -6.35 10.14 10.83
CA SER A 39 -5.83 10.26 12.21
C SER A 39 -6.72 9.51 13.21
N SER A 40 -8.04 9.67 13.08
CA SER A 40 -9.00 8.98 13.94
C SER A 40 -8.97 7.46 13.73
N TYR A 41 -8.82 7.02 12.48
CA TYR A 41 -8.72 5.61 12.11
C TYR A 41 -7.45 4.96 12.67
N LEU A 42 -6.28 5.58 12.49
CA LEU A 42 -5.01 5.11 13.05
C LEU A 42 -5.04 5.10 14.58
N GLY A 43 -5.57 6.16 15.20
CA GLY A 43 -5.76 6.24 16.66
C GLY A 43 -6.70 5.18 17.23
N ALA A 44 -7.62 4.64 16.43
CA ALA A 44 -8.49 3.52 16.80
C ALA A 44 -7.86 2.14 16.58
N GLY A 45 -6.59 2.08 16.17
CA GLY A 45 -5.88 0.84 15.87
C GLY A 45 -6.07 0.34 14.44
N GLY A 46 -6.53 1.21 13.53
CA GLY A 46 -6.48 0.97 12.09
C GLY A 46 -5.05 0.88 11.57
N ARG A 47 -4.89 0.39 10.35
CA ARG A 47 -3.61 0.26 9.65
C ARG A 47 -3.72 0.77 8.23
N LEU A 48 -2.68 1.41 7.74
CA LEU A 48 -2.74 2.17 6.49
C LEU A 48 -1.57 1.83 5.58
N PHE A 49 -1.87 1.55 4.32
CA PHE A 49 -0.90 1.60 3.24
C PHE A 49 -1.22 2.83 2.40
N VAL A 50 -0.22 3.67 2.12
CA VAL A 50 -0.37 4.88 1.28
C VAL A 50 0.66 4.81 0.17
N SER A 51 0.26 5.13 -1.06
CA SER A 51 1.18 5.21 -2.20
C SER A 51 0.79 6.32 -3.17
N GLY A 52 1.75 7.13 -3.58
CA GLY A 52 1.57 8.24 -4.52
C GLY A 52 2.89 8.95 -4.80
N ALA A 53 2.95 9.70 -5.90
CA ALA A 53 4.19 10.36 -6.33
C ALA A 53 4.56 11.58 -5.48
N GLU A 54 3.59 12.45 -5.15
CA GLU A 54 3.85 13.80 -4.61
C GLU A 54 3.19 14.04 -3.24
N ILE A 55 3.13 13.02 -2.38
CA ILE A 55 2.51 13.11 -1.04
C ILE A 55 3.28 14.09 -0.15
N GLY A 56 4.60 13.94 -0.09
CA GLY A 56 5.48 14.79 0.69
C GLY A 56 5.60 16.18 0.09
N TRP A 57 5.65 16.28 -1.25
CA TRP A 57 5.61 17.58 -1.92
C TRP A 57 4.35 18.38 -1.53
N ASP A 58 3.18 17.76 -1.56
CA ASP A 58 1.91 18.41 -1.22
C ASP A 58 1.79 18.73 0.29
N LEU A 59 2.01 17.74 1.17
CA LEU A 59 1.73 17.90 2.61
C LEU A 59 2.85 18.56 3.40
N ASP A 60 4.10 18.45 2.97
CA ASP A 60 5.25 18.93 3.72
C ASP A 60 5.84 20.20 3.09
N SER A 61 6.32 20.10 1.85
CA SER A 61 6.98 21.21 1.15
C SER A 61 6.01 22.36 0.85
N GLN A 62 4.80 22.04 0.39
CA GLN A 62 3.78 23.01 0.00
C GLN A 62 2.66 23.18 1.03
N GLY A 63 2.61 22.30 2.04
CA GLY A 63 1.56 22.22 3.02
C GLY A 63 1.61 23.27 4.13
N SER A 64 0.53 23.33 4.89
CA SER A 64 0.46 24.06 6.14
C SER A 64 1.15 23.30 7.28
N GLY A 65 1.37 23.98 8.41
CA GLY A 65 1.91 23.28 9.60
C GLY A 65 1.01 22.14 10.13
N ALA A 66 -0.28 22.14 9.80
CA ALA A 66 -1.17 21.03 10.12
C ALA A 66 -0.93 19.84 9.20
N ASP A 67 -0.67 20.09 7.91
CA ASP A 67 -0.36 19.06 6.91
C ASP A 67 0.98 18.40 7.24
N VAL A 68 2.01 19.18 7.56
CA VAL A 68 3.31 18.67 8.05
C VAL A 68 3.12 17.83 9.31
N SER A 69 2.31 18.29 10.27
CA SER A 69 2.05 17.54 11.51
C SER A 69 1.34 16.21 11.25
N PHE A 70 0.45 16.16 10.25
CA PHE A 70 -0.19 14.93 9.82
C PHE A 70 0.81 14.00 9.11
N TYR A 71 1.59 14.52 8.17
CA TYR A 71 2.57 13.74 7.40
C TYR A 71 3.65 13.13 8.31
N GLU A 72 4.31 13.96 9.12
CA GLU A 72 5.34 13.49 10.04
C GLU A 72 4.78 12.65 11.18
N GLY A 73 3.64 13.04 11.76
CA GLY A 73 3.14 12.45 13.00
C GLY A 73 2.19 11.27 12.82
N GLN A 74 1.38 11.25 11.76
CA GLN A 74 0.44 10.16 11.49
C GLN A 74 0.97 9.19 10.44
N LEU A 75 1.63 9.69 9.39
CA LEU A 75 2.24 8.82 8.38
C LEU A 75 3.68 8.42 8.73
N GLU A 76 4.21 8.93 9.85
CA GLU A 76 5.56 8.63 10.36
C GLU A 76 6.67 8.85 9.32
N THR A 77 6.48 9.81 8.41
CA THR A 77 7.35 10.04 7.24
C THR A 77 7.69 11.51 7.11
N ASN A 78 8.90 11.83 6.67
CA ASN A 78 9.39 13.17 6.39
C ASN A 78 9.77 13.29 4.91
N TYR A 79 9.56 14.46 4.32
CA TYR A 79 9.92 14.74 2.94
C TYR A 79 11.36 15.21 2.85
N VAL A 80 12.09 14.72 1.84
CA VAL A 80 13.51 15.05 1.63
C VAL A 80 13.70 15.87 0.36
N ALA A 81 13.15 15.41 -0.75
CA ALA A 81 13.29 16.06 -2.04
C ALA A 81 12.23 15.58 -3.04
N ASP A 82 11.86 16.50 -3.92
CA ASP A 82 10.94 16.29 -5.04
C ASP A 82 11.69 15.57 -6.16
N ASP A 83 10.99 14.64 -6.79
CA ASP A 83 11.44 13.87 -7.96
C ASP A 83 12.81 13.21 -7.81
N SER A 84 12.82 11.93 -7.47
CA SER A 84 14.04 11.12 -7.49
C SER A 84 14.68 10.99 -8.87
N ALA A 85 13.91 11.21 -9.95
CA ALA A 85 14.25 10.89 -11.33
C ALA A 85 14.69 9.42 -11.53
N ASP A 86 14.34 8.54 -10.59
CA ASP A 86 14.67 7.13 -10.55
C ASP A 86 13.37 6.31 -10.47
N TYR A 87 13.26 5.32 -11.35
CA TYR A 87 12.07 4.49 -11.50
C TYR A 87 12.36 3.03 -11.09
N SER A 88 13.48 2.82 -10.43
CA SER A 88 13.94 1.53 -9.93
C SER A 88 14.17 1.62 -8.42
N VAL A 89 13.71 0.60 -7.69
CA VAL A 89 13.86 0.52 -6.23
C VAL A 89 14.38 -0.84 -5.80
N ASP A 90 15.24 -0.80 -4.79
CA ASP A 90 15.76 -1.97 -4.10
C ASP A 90 15.20 -2.04 -2.66
N PRO A 91 14.90 -3.24 -2.15
CA PRO A 91 14.59 -3.42 -0.74
C PRO A 91 15.75 -3.04 0.19
N VAL A 92 15.43 -2.33 1.27
CA VAL A 92 16.40 -2.04 2.32
C VAL A 92 16.63 -3.29 3.17
N THR A 93 17.89 -3.65 3.41
CA THR A 93 18.25 -4.81 4.27
C THR A 93 17.71 -4.62 5.68
N GLY A 94 17.02 -5.63 6.22
CA GLY A 94 16.33 -5.57 7.51
C GLY A 94 15.03 -4.75 7.52
N GLY A 95 14.64 -4.14 6.39
CA GLY A 95 13.36 -3.45 6.22
C GLY A 95 12.20 -4.38 5.88
N LEU A 96 11.01 -3.81 5.69
CA LEU A 96 9.77 -4.57 5.44
C LEU A 96 9.85 -5.53 4.24
N PHE A 97 10.56 -5.12 3.19
CA PHE A 97 10.67 -5.87 1.94
C PHE A 97 11.97 -6.68 1.82
N ASP A 98 12.72 -6.84 2.92
CA ASP A 98 13.99 -7.56 2.91
C ASP A 98 13.85 -8.98 2.31
N GLY A 99 14.86 -9.34 1.51
CA GLY A 99 14.93 -10.58 0.75
C GLY A 99 14.11 -10.61 -0.55
N LEU A 100 13.37 -9.56 -0.91
CA LEU A 100 12.83 -9.42 -2.26
C LEU A 100 13.93 -8.97 -3.25
N ALA A 101 13.71 -9.20 -4.55
CA ALA A 101 14.53 -8.59 -5.58
C ALA A 101 14.10 -7.14 -5.82
N GLY A 102 15.01 -6.30 -6.29
CA GLY A 102 14.68 -4.97 -6.81
C GLY A 102 13.68 -5.05 -7.97
N PHE A 103 12.91 -3.98 -8.14
CA PHE A 103 11.84 -3.88 -9.13
C PHE A 103 11.70 -2.46 -9.64
N ASP A 104 11.00 -2.32 -10.76
CA ASP A 104 10.79 -1.03 -11.43
C ASP A 104 9.32 -0.62 -11.36
N PHE A 105 9.08 0.67 -11.35
CA PHE A 105 7.79 1.27 -11.61
C PHE A 105 7.81 2.07 -12.91
N ASP A 106 6.63 2.46 -13.39
CA ASP A 106 6.45 2.89 -14.77
C ASP A 106 7.03 4.29 -15.03
N ASP A 107 8.07 4.33 -15.87
CA ASP A 107 8.75 5.53 -16.38
C ASP A 107 8.11 6.06 -17.69
N GLY A 108 6.97 5.48 -18.10
CA GLY A 108 6.32 5.71 -19.39
C GLY A 108 6.59 4.63 -20.44
N SER A 109 7.44 3.65 -20.13
CA SER A 109 7.66 2.49 -21.00
C SER A 109 6.77 1.28 -20.66
N GLY A 110 6.06 1.33 -19.53
CA GLY A 110 5.20 0.25 -19.04
C GLY A 110 3.76 0.28 -19.55
N ASP A 111 2.93 -0.57 -18.92
CA ASP A 111 1.52 -0.75 -19.27
C ASP A 111 0.56 0.14 -18.46
N SER A 112 1.07 0.99 -17.56
CA SER A 112 0.27 1.83 -16.65
C SER A 112 0.29 3.30 -17.10
N TYR A 113 1.04 4.15 -16.41
CA TYR A 113 1.26 5.55 -16.74
C TYR A 113 2.61 6.00 -16.17
N THR A 114 3.23 6.99 -16.82
CA THR A 114 4.46 7.61 -16.32
C THR A 114 4.23 8.25 -14.95
N VAL A 115 4.99 7.83 -13.95
CA VAL A 115 5.04 8.52 -12.66
C VAL A 115 5.71 9.88 -12.86
N GLY A 116 5.04 10.95 -12.43
CA GLY A 116 5.49 12.32 -12.74
C GLY A 116 6.71 12.73 -11.93
N TYR A 117 6.56 12.69 -10.60
CA TYR A 117 7.52 13.24 -9.65
C TYR A 117 7.56 12.34 -8.41
N PRO A 118 8.26 11.19 -8.45
CA PRO A 118 8.35 10.29 -7.30
C PRO A 118 9.17 10.90 -6.16
N ASP A 119 8.55 11.11 -5.00
CA ASP A 119 9.17 11.69 -3.82
C ASP A 119 10.35 10.87 -3.27
N ILE A 120 11.36 11.59 -2.78
CA ILE A 120 12.36 11.08 -1.85
C ILE A 120 11.89 11.37 -0.42
N ILE A 121 11.75 10.32 0.37
CA ILE A 121 11.21 10.40 1.73
C ILE A 121 12.18 9.78 2.74
N GLU A 122 11.96 10.03 4.02
CA GLU A 122 12.67 9.36 5.12
C GLU A 122 11.75 9.13 6.32
N PRO A 123 12.08 8.21 7.24
CA PRO A 123 11.25 8.04 8.44
C PRO A 123 11.26 9.30 9.30
N SER A 124 10.08 9.70 9.79
CA SER A 124 9.98 10.79 10.75
C SER A 124 10.60 10.39 12.09
N SER A 125 11.32 11.34 12.71
CA SER A 125 11.85 11.18 14.06
C SER A 125 10.78 11.10 15.16
N SER A 126 9.53 11.43 14.83
CA SER A 126 8.40 11.40 15.75
C SER A 126 7.75 10.01 15.90
N GLY A 127 8.10 9.09 15.00
CA GLY A 127 7.50 7.75 14.89
C GLY A 127 8.48 6.60 15.12
N SER A 128 8.03 5.42 14.72
CA SER A 128 8.76 4.15 14.75
C SER A 128 9.10 3.61 13.37
N ALA A 129 8.67 4.31 12.31
CA ALA A 129 8.94 3.93 10.94
C ALA A 129 10.44 3.77 10.66
N ALA A 130 10.75 2.87 9.74
CA ALA A 130 12.09 2.62 9.23
C ALA A 130 12.06 2.60 7.69
N PRO A 131 13.22 2.77 7.02
CA PRO A 131 13.27 2.69 5.57
C PRO A 131 12.90 1.29 5.07
N ALA A 132 12.12 1.21 4.00
CA ALA A 132 11.62 -0.04 3.44
C ALA A 132 12.12 -0.28 2.00
N LEU A 133 12.18 0.77 1.17
CA LEU A 133 12.71 0.75 -0.19
C LEU A 133 13.67 1.92 -0.39
N GLN A 134 14.65 1.75 -1.27
CA GLN A 134 15.60 2.78 -1.65
C GLN A 134 15.74 2.88 -3.17
N TYR A 135 15.96 4.09 -3.65
CA TYR A 135 16.42 4.37 -5.01
C TYR A 135 17.92 4.04 -5.16
N SER A 136 18.41 4.04 -6.39
CA SER A 136 19.80 3.68 -6.72
C SER A 136 20.85 4.59 -6.06
N ALA A 137 20.49 5.83 -5.73
CA ALA A 137 21.34 6.78 -5.03
C ALA A 137 21.48 6.51 -3.51
N GLY A 138 20.79 5.50 -2.97
CA GLY A 138 20.80 5.18 -1.54
C GLY A 138 19.91 6.10 -0.69
N VAL A 139 19.02 6.85 -1.33
CA VAL A 139 17.94 7.64 -0.72
C VAL A 139 16.63 6.85 -0.76
N PHE A 140 15.69 7.12 0.15
CA PHE A 140 14.57 6.21 0.36
C PHE A 140 13.32 6.56 -0.46
N ALA A 141 12.65 5.50 -0.92
CA ALA A 141 11.43 5.54 -1.71
C ALA A 141 10.20 5.11 -0.90
N ALA A 142 10.42 4.43 0.22
CA ALA A 142 9.35 3.98 1.10
C ALA A 142 9.80 3.89 2.56
N THR A 143 8.85 4.13 3.46
CA THR A 143 8.97 3.97 4.92
C THR A 143 7.90 3.00 5.42
N ALA A 144 8.18 2.32 6.53
CA ALA A 144 7.23 1.39 7.13
C ALA A 144 7.37 1.32 8.65
N SER A 145 6.24 1.30 9.35
CA SER A 145 6.08 0.94 10.75
C SER A 145 5.09 -0.24 10.90
N ASP A 146 4.78 -0.63 12.14
CA ASP A 146 3.73 -1.62 12.42
C ASP A 146 2.32 -1.08 12.10
N ALA A 147 2.18 0.22 11.88
CA ALA A 147 0.89 0.89 11.67
C ALA A 147 0.69 1.42 10.25
N VAL A 148 1.75 1.94 9.64
CA VAL A 148 1.69 2.65 8.36
C VAL A 148 2.82 2.22 7.44
N VAL A 149 2.50 2.06 6.16
CA VAL A 149 3.49 1.94 5.08
C VAL A 149 3.24 3.08 4.10
N VAL A 150 4.29 3.81 3.72
CA VAL A 150 4.19 4.94 2.77
C VAL A 150 5.17 4.71 1.63
N PHE A 151 4.69 4.79 0.40
CA PHE A 151 5.52 4.84 -0.81
C PHE A 151 5.47 6.26 -1.38
N GLY A 152 6.64 6.80 -1.71
CA GLY A 152 6.82 8.04 -2.50
C GLY A 152 6.62 7.82 -4.01
N PHE A 153 6.03 6.70 -4.41
CA PHE A 153 5.59 6.44 -5.77
C PHE A 153 4.30 5.59 -5.76
N PRO A 154 3.51 5.59 -6.84
CA PRO A 154 2.24 4.86 -6.88
C PRO A 154 2.45 3.34 -6.98
N PHE A 155 1.91 2.57 -6.03
CA PHE A 155 2.06 1.12 -6.01
C PHE A 155 1.56 0.43 -7.28
N GLU A 156 0.48 0.95 -7.86
CA GLU A 156 -0.15 0.42 -9.07
C GLU A 156 0.72 0.53 -10.33
N THR A 157 1.79 1.33 -10.28
CA THR A 157 2.72 1.54 -11.40
C THR A 157 3.92 0.61 -11.38
N ILE A 158 4.10 -0.22 -10.35
CA ILE A 158 5.14 -1.26 -10.35
C ILE A 158 4.94 -2.16 -11.58
N ASN A 159 5.93 -2.27 -12.45
CA ASN A 159 5.79 -2.93 -13.75
C ASN A 159 5.61 -4.44 -13.61
N GLN A 160 6.41 -5.07 -12.75
CA GLN A 160 6.42 -6.52 -12.62
C GLN A 160 5.26 -7.01 -11.75
N SER A 161 4.36 -7.81 -12.32
CA SER A 161 3.22 -8.37 -11.58
C SER A 161 3.65 -9.21 -10.39
N SER A 162 4.72 -10.00 -10.53
CA SER A 162 5.29 -10.77 -9.43
C SER A 162 5.83 -9.89 -8.29
N ALA A 163 6.36 -8.71 -8.62
CA ALA A 163 6.80 -7.75 -7.61
C ALA A 163 5.60 -7.11 -6.91
N ARG A 164 4.56 -6.69 -7.65
CA ARG A 164 3.30 -6.20 -7.07
C ARG A 164 2.70 -7.19 -6.07
N ASP A 165 2.58 -8.46 -6.48
CA ASP A 165 2.01 -9.51 -5.64
C ASP A 165 2.85 -9.72 -4.37
N ALA A 166 4.17 -9.80 -4.51
CA ALA A 166 5.09 -9.99 -3.38
C ALA A 166 5.08 -8.79 -2.40
N VAL A 167 5.09 -7.56 -2.93
CA VAL A 167 5.05 -6.32 -2.14
C VAL A 167 3.73 -6.24 -1.37
N MET A 168 2.59 -6.40 -2.04
CA MET A 168 1.28 -6.35 -1.38
C MET A 168 1.14 -7.48 -0.35
N GLU A 169 1.67 -8.67 -0.62
CA GLU A 169 1.71 -9.74 0.37
C GLU A 169 2.49 -9.32 1.63
N ARG A 170 3.65 -8.66 1.49
CA ARG A 170 4.42 -8.18 2.65
C ARG A 170 3.73 -7.05 3.40
N VAL A 171 3.13 -6.10 2.70
CA VAL A 171 2.32 -5.03 3.31
C VAL A 171 1.18 -5.66 4.14
N LEU A 172 0.40 -6.57 3.56
CA LEU A 172 -0.71 -7.22 4.25
C LEU A 172 -0.26 -8.08 5.43
N ARG A 173 0.84 -8.82 5.30
CA ARG A 173 1.39 -9.61 6.43
C ARG A 173 1.86 -8.72 7.58
N SER A 174 2.41 -7.55 7.28
CA SER A 174 2.88 -6.60 8.29
C SER A 174 1.71 -5.91 8.99
N LEU A 175 0.78 -5.36 8.20
CA LEU A 175 -0.32 -4.54 8.73
C LEU A 175 -1.48 -5.38 9.28
N ALA A 176 -1.77 -6.54 8.70
CA ALA A 176 -2.80 -7.46 9.20
C ALA A 176 -2.15 -8.68 9.86
N ALA A 177 -1.92 -8.62 11.17
CA ALA A 177 -1.34 -9.73 11.94
C ALA A 177 -2.13 -11.07 11.84
N SER A 178 -3.41 -11.01 11.45
CA SER A 178 -4.29 -12.16 11.20
C SER A 178 -4.20 -12.70 9.76
N TYR A 179 -3.46 -12.06 8.87
CA TYR A 179 -3.33 -12.48 7.48
C TYR A 179 -2.41 -13.70 7.35
N THR A 180 -3.02 -14.86 7.14
CA THR A 180 -2.31 -16.14 6.94
C THR A 180 -1.91 -16.40 5.47
N GLY A 181 -2.18 -15.47 4.56
CA GLY A 181 -1.94 -15.61 3.12
C GLY A 181 -3.17 -16.02 2.30
N ILE A 182 -3.10 -15.85 0.97
CA ILE A 182 -3.98 -16.55 0.03
C ILE A 182 -3.49 -17.99 -0.04
N ASN A 183 -4.30 -18.96 0.40
CA ASN A 183 -3.95 -20.37 0.27
C ASN A 183 -3.95 -20.76 -1.22
N THR A 184 -2.78 -20.75 -1.86
CA THR A 184 -2.61 -21.13 -3.28
C THR A 184 -2.83 -22.62 -3.54
N SER A 185 -3.20 -23.42 -2.53
CA SER A 185 -3.52 -24.84 -2.72
C SER A 185 -4.85 -25.13 -3.45
N MET A 186 -5.63 -24.11 -3.86
CA MET A 186 -6.86 -24.31 -4.65
C MET A 186 -6.68 -24.16 -6.18
N GLY A 187 -5.46 -24.27 -6.70
CA GLY A 187 -5.18 -24.10 -8.14
C GLY A 187 -4.17 -25.09 -8.71
N GLY A 188 -4.47 -26.39 -8.68
CA GLY A 188 -3.57 -27.43 -9.18
C GLY A 188 -4.28 -28.71 -9.64
N GLY A 189 -5.42 -28.58 -10.33
CA GLY A 189 -6.16 -29.71 -10.88
C GLY A 189 -5.63 -30.17 -12.24
N GLY A 190 -4.36 -30.61 -12.30
CA GLY A 190 -3.76 -31.24 -13.46
C GLY A 190 -3.24 -32.64 -13.11
N GLY A 191 -4.07 -33.68 -13.28
CA GLY A 191 -3.69 -35.06 -12.97
C GLY A 191 -4.60 -36.10 -13.62
N SER A 192 -4.12 -36.66 -14.72
CA SER A 192 -4.65 -37.83 -15.42
C SER A 192 -4.81 -39.04 -14.48
N GLY A 193 -5.89 -39.81 -14.65
CA GLY A 193 -6.25 -40.90 -13.75
C GLY A 193 -5.40 -42.16 -13.84
N SER A 194 -5.48 -43.01 -12.80
CA SER A 194 -5.84 -44.44 -12.86
C SER A 194 -5.56 -45.14 -11.51
N GLY A 195 -6.58 -45.82 -10.95
CA GLY A 195 -6.42 -47.14 -10.31
C GLY A 195 -6.14 -47.24 -8.80
N GLY A 196 -7.15 -47.72 -8.05
CA GLY A 196 -6.99 -48.88 -7.16
C GLY A 196 -6.82 -48.67 -5.64
N GLY A 197 -7.94 -48.81 -4.90
CA GLY A 197 -8.13 -49.70 -3.73
C GLY A 197 -7.28 -49.55 -2.44
N GLY A 198 -8.00 -49.41 -1.31
CA GLY A 198 -7.55 -49.81 0.05
C GLY A 198 -7.34 -48.64 1.02
N ASP A 199 -8.32 -48.37 1.90
CA ASP A 199 -8.27 -48.63 3.36
C ASP A 199 -7.13 -47.91 4.14
N ASP A 200 -7.46 -46.76 4.75
CA ASP A 200 -7.44 -46.59 6.22
C ASP A 200 -7.41 -45.12 6.67
N SER A 201 -8.21 -44.87 7.71
CA SER A 201 -7.96 -43.94 8.82
C SER A 201 -7.92 -42.42 8.56
N GLY A 202 -9.08 -41.79 8.80
CA GLY A 202 -9.19 -40.77 9.85
C GLY A 202 -8.78 -39.33 9.51
N CYS A 203 -9.77 -38.52 9.14
CA CYS A 203 -10.04 -37.26 9.83
C CYS A 203 -11.48 -36.84 9.53
N SER A 204 -12.41 -37.21 10.41
CA SER A 204 -13.76 -36.67 10.40
C SER A 204 -13.70 -35.20 10.80
N VAL A 205 -13.75 -34.29 9.83
CA VAL A 205 -14.14 -32.91 10.12
C VAL A 205 -15.64 -32.90 10.35
N ASP A 206 -15.97 -32.73 11.62
CA ASP A 206 -17.31 -32.63 12.15
C ASP A 206 -18.07 -31.54 11.40
N ALA A 207 -19.23 -31.91 10.86
CA ALA A 207 -20.17 -31.02 10.22
C ALA A 207 -20.87 -30.19 11.29
N THR A 208 -20.17 -29.19 11.83
CA THR A 208 -20.79 -28.12 12.61
C THR A 208 -20.62 -26.82 11.83
N GLY A 209 -21.69 -26.45 11.13
CA GLY A 209 -21.83 -25.17 10.45
C GLY A 209 -21.84 -24.01 11.44
N ALA A 210 -20.66 -23.61 11.90
CA ALA A 210 -20.42 -22.39 12.63
C ALA A 210 -19.27 -21.64 11.96
N PHE A 211 -19.62 -20.69 11.09
CA PHE A 211 -18.68 -19.65 10.64
C PHE A 211 -18.31 -18.78 11.84
N PRO A 212 -17.03 -18.66 12.25
CA PRO A 212 -16.62 -17.52 13.02
C PRO A 212 -16.42 -16.34 12.04
N LEU A 213 -17.34 -15.38 12.11
CA LEU A 213 -17.15 -13.97 11.76
C LEU A 213 -15.83 -13.48 12.42
N ALA A 214 -14.93 -12.69 11.83
CA ALA A 214 -15.08 -11.71 10.78
C ALA A 214 -13.79 -11.63 9.94
N LEU A 215 -13.92 -11.77 8.63
CA LEU A 215 -12.93 -11.32 7.65
C LEU A 215 -13.31 -9.86 7.33
N ALA A 216 -12.72 -8.88 8.02
CA ALA A 216 -12.85 -7.48 7.63
C ALA A 216 -11.96 -7.26 6.41
N ALA A 217 -12.61 -7.27 5.25
CA ALA A 217 -12.02 -7.21 3.92
C ALA A 217 -11.13 -5.96 3.73
N LEU A 218 -10.06 -6.09 2.95
CA LEU A 218 -9.30 -4.95 2.44
C LEU A 218 -10.25 -3.99 1.70
N ALA A 219 -10.32 -2.73 2.11
CA ALA A 219 -10.95 -1.70 1.30
C ALA A 219 -9.91 -1.16 0.31
N LEU A 220 -10.02 -1.56 -0.97
CA LEU A 220 -9.39 -0.82 -2.06
C LEU A 220 -10.29 0.37 -2.41
N PHE A 221 -9.81 1.60 -2.18
CA PHE A 221 -10.50 2.80 -2.64
C PHE A 221 -10.17 3.08 -4.11
N TRP A 222 -10.98 2.47 -5.00
CA TRP A 222 -10.79 2.52 -6.46
C TRP A 222 -11.53 3.69 -7.16
N TRP A 223 -12.09 4.65 -6.42
CA TRP A 223 -13.14 5.54 -6.95
C TRP A 223 -12.66 6.84 -7.65
N ARG A 224 -11.37 7.20 -7.61
CA ARG A 224 -10.87 8.40 -8.34
C ARG A 224 -10.56 8.15 -9.83
N ARG A 225 -10.78 6.94 -10.37
CA ARG A 225 -10.49 6.54 -11.76
C ARG A 225 -11.34 7.21 -12.87
N ARG A 226 -12.00 8.35 -12.64
CA ARG A 226 -12.68 9.12 -13.72
C ARG A 226 -12.03 10.44 -14.11
N LYS A 227 -11.04 10.97 -13.38
CA LYS A 227 -10.39 12.25 -13.78
C LYS A 227 -8.99 12.08 -14.38
N ALA A 228 -8.17 11.17 -13.88
CA ALA A 228 -6.80 11.00 -14.39
C ALA A 228 -6.69 10.39 -15.80
N PHE A 229 -7.72 9.69 -16.30
CA PHE A 229 -7.73 9.16 -17.68
C PHE A 229 -8.13 10.21 -18.75
N SER A 230 -8.37 11.46 -18.34
CA SER A 230 -8.83 12.56 -19.21
C SER A 230 -7.76 13.64 -19.40
N GLN A 231 -6.49 13.27 -19.56
CA GLN A 231 -5.45 14.16 -20.11
C GLN A 231 -4.93 13.68 -21.47
N HIS A 232 -5.83 13.10 -22.26
CA HIS A 232 -5.68 12.99 -23.71
C HIS A 232 -6.85 13.72 -24.37
N GLU A 233 -6.90 15.05 -24.24
CA GLU A 233 -7.60 15.96 -25.16
C GLU A 233 -7.24 17.42 -24.84
N SER A 234 -6.02 17.83 -25.22
CA SER A 234 -5.71 19.02 -26.04
C SER A 234 -4.23 19.40 -25.92
#